data_AF-A0A8J4TD11-F1
#
_entry.id   AF-A0A8J4TD11-F1
#
_cell.length_a   1.000
_cell.length_b   1.000
_cell.length_c   1.000
_cell.angle_alpha   90.00
_cell.angle_beta   90.00
_cell.angle_gamma   90.00
#
_symmetry.space_group_name_H-M   'P 1'
#
loop_
_entity.id
_entity.type
_entity.pdbx_description
1 polymer ?
#
loop_
_entity_poly.entity_id
_entity_poly.type
_entity_poly.pdbx_seq_one_letter_code
_entity_poly.pdbx_strand_id
1 'polypeptide(L)'
;MADPEPVVNGQEETEKDSKEKVKKKRPKKKTTKTNESDETAEQEEGRGLTEPGTENKPITSEIQTVAPVAKTGSHKGDIIFVDSLDEIYQCIGCKEPLRVPMLFEDCGHRCCSSCLPNVLRSTSRCPVDNTYLKQDRIVLDKDFQLKMDSLAVRCSFATGGCLWTGKFAHLGSHLTQCEHRIITCTNDCGVEFEQRYLDKHLSEDCPKRPKKCKFCDATLMAVNELKHIAVCPKFPVSCPNGCKKHEIPRSQLTDHLTTECSKQELPCPFEPHGCQFRGRKKKIEAHVTETSLEHLTMLNTSMQQITLLMQSQTKLFAELKLALAQQTKRIGALERCFGSWFIWKIDNYAEKFNLAKSGKQTTIFSPAFYTHRCGYRMALSVCLYGSGECRGKFLSVFICLCRGEHDSLLPWPFTHQLTFTLLDQHANISQRKTVEYTIKPNPTAEQGIFLGRPSSERNACFGAPRFIKLDALKSSEYIADDSMFIKVAMSMDEMPAI
;
A
#
# COMPACT_ATOMS: atom_id res chain seq x y z
N MET A 1 22.24 -70.37 30.15
CA MET A 1 23.67 -70.75 30.06
C MET A 1 24.32 -69.68 29.22
N ALA A 2 24.93 -68.62 29.77
CA ALA A 2 25.55 -68.48 31.11
C ALA A 2 26.66 -69.52 31.32
N ASP A 3 27.88 -69.20 31.75
CA ASP A 3 28.50 -67.94 32.25
C ASP A 3 30.05 -68.14 32.26
N PRO A 4 30.96 -67.37 32.93
CA PRO A 4 30.88 -66.05 33.61
C PRO A 4 32.05 -65.06 33.26
N GLU A 5 32.16 -63.96 34.02
CA GLU A 5 33.37 -63.13 34.26
C GLU A 5 34.35 -63.84 35.27
N PRO A 6 35.36 -63.23 35.98
CA PRO A 6 35.40 -61.95 36.77
C PRO A 6 36.71 -61.12 36.56
N VAL A 7 37.17 -60.10 37.32
CA VAL A 7 36.81 -59.33 38.55
C VAL A 7 37.09 -57.81 38.28
N VAL A 8 37.31 -56.80 39.17
CA VAL A 8 37.73 -56.63 40.58
C VAL A 8 37.22 -55.29 41.19
N ASN A 9 37.27 -55.14 42.52
CA ASN A 9 37.04 -53.89 43.29
C ASN A 9 38.39 -53.17 43.62
N GLY A 10 38.52 -52.08 44.41
CA GLY A 10 37.64 -51.21 45.23
C GLY A 10 38.52 -50.09 45.89
N GLN A 11 38.06 -48.84 46.08
CA GLN A 11 37.22 -48.25 47.15
C GLN A 11 37.95 -47.86 48.47
N GLU A 12 37.92 -46.55 48.82
CA GLU A 12 37.89 -45.87 50.15
C GLU A 12 38.35 -44.38 49.99
N GLU A 13 38.08 -43.41 50.88
CA GLU A 13 36.79 -42.89 51.40
C GLU A 13 36.98 -41.47 52.04
N THR A 14 35.88 -40.79 52.43
CA THR A 14 35.69 -39.68 53.44
C THR A 14 34.96 -38.38 53.02
N GLU A 15 34.25 -37.77 53.99
CA GLU A 15 33.39 -36.56 53.91
C GLU A 15 34.16 -35.25 54.28
N LYS A 16 33.65 -34.01 54.48
CA LYS A 16 32.34 -33.33 54.75
C LYS A 16 32.52 -31.80 54.50
N ASP A 17 31.62 -30.81 54.64
CA ASP A 17 30.19 -30.69 55.02
C ASP A 17 29.46 -29.65 54.11
N SER A 18 29.04 -28.46 54.60
CA SER A 18 28.08 -27.57 53.91
C SER A 18 27.99 -26.12 54.48
N LYS A 19 27.12 -25.27 53.87
CA LYS A 19 26.64 -23.89 54.25
C LYS A 19 27.38 -22.69 53.60
N GLU A 20 26.78 -21.53 53.28
CA GLU A 20 25.36 -21.11 53.38
C GLU A 20 24.88 -20.01 52.36
N LYS A 21 23.56 -19.81 52.33
CA LYS A 21 22.67 -18.83 51.65
C LYS A 21 23.22 -17.45 51.21
N VAL A 22 22.70 -16.96 50.06
CA VAL A 22 22.07 -15.61 49.92
C VAL A 22 20.82 -15.70 49.01
N LYS A 23 19.77 -14.88 49.26
CA LYS A 23 18.55 -14.80 48.42
C LYS A 23 18.29 -13.39 47.84
N LYS A 24 18.03 -13.35 46.52
CA LYS A 24 17.15 -12.43 45.75
C LYS A 24 16.89 -10.99 46.27
N LYS A 25 17.13 -9.99 45.40
CA LYS A 25 16.08 -9.02 44.96
C LYS A 25 16.46 -8.31 43.64
N ARG A 26 15.44 -7.76 42.96
CA ARG A 26 15.50 -7.05 41.66
C ARG A 26 15.13 -5.56 41.85
N PRO A 27 15.56 -4.68 40.92
CA PRO A 27 14.65 -3.67 40.36
C PRO A 27 14.41 -3.86 38.84
N LYS A 28 13.74 -2.90 38.18
CA LYS A 28 13.28 -2.97 36.77
C LYS A 28 13.77 -1.77 35.92
N LYS A 29 13.90 -2.01 34.60
CA LYS A 29 13.72 -1.11 33.44
C LYS A 29 14.03 0.39 33.56
N LYS A 30 14.84 0.88 32.60
CA LYS A 30 14.42 1.94 31.66
C LYS A 30 15.02 1.70 30.27
N THR A 31 14.49 2.35 29.23
CA THR A 31 14.76 2.02 27.81
C THR A 31 14.78 3.26 26.92
N THR A 32 15.87 3.44 26.18
CA THR A 32 16.05 4.28 24.97
C THR A 32 17.21 3.63 24.22
N LYS A 33 17.06 3.04 23.02
CA LYS A 33 16.71 3.63 21.71
C LYS A 33 17.63 4.79 21.30
N THR A 34 18.60 4.46 20.47
CA THR A 34 19.19 5.30 19.42
C THR A 34 18.87 4.65 18.06
N ASN A 35 18.83 5.45 17.00
CA ASN A 35 18.62 4.99 15.62
C ASN A 35 19.81 5.40 14.77
N GLU A 36 20.33 4.48 13.97
CA GLU A 36 21.02 4.70 12.69
C GLU A 36 20.35 3.69 11.73
N SER A 37 19.80 3.98 10.54
CA SER A 37 20.06 4.98 9.49
C SER A 37 21.20 4.62 8.54
N ASP A 38 20.95 3.62 7.70
CA ASP A 38 21.69 3.37 6.45
C ASP A 38 20.93 3.96 5.25
N GLU A 39 21.67 4.62 4.37
CA GLU A 39 21.35 4.80 2.95
C GLU A 39 21.90 3.54 2.20
N THR A 40 21.63 3.23 0.94
CA THR A 40 21.09 3.99 -0.20
C THR A 40 20.38 3.00 -1.14
N ALA A 41 19.61 3.49 -2.13
CA ALA A 41 19.11 2.66 -3.22
C ALA A 41 19.85 2.98 -4.52
N GLU A 42 20.31 1.94 -5.23
CA GLU A 42 20.86 2.06 -6.58
C GLU A 42 19.75 1.97 -7.64
N GLN A 43 20.01 2.53 -8.82
CA GLN A 43 19.10 2.56 -9.98
C GLN A 43 19.75 1.86 -11.17
N GLU A 44 18.96 1.12 -11.95
CA GLU A 44 19.30 0.77 -13.34
C GLU A 44 18.14 1.11 -14.29
N GLU A 45 18.47 1.32 -15.56
CA GLU A 45 17.57 1.93 -16.56
C GLU A 45 16.71 0.91 -17.35
N GLY A 46 15.63 1.41 -17.97
CA GLY A 46 14.89 0.70 -19.01
C GLY A 46 14.02 1.63 -19.85
N ARG A 47 14.23 1.68 -21.17
CA ARG A 47 13.48 2.54 -22.12
C ARG A 47 12.71 1.72 -23.16
N GLY A 48 11.55 2.22 -23.60
CA GLY A 48 10.77 1.73 -24.76
C GLY A 48 9.27 2.00 -24.55
N LEU A 49 8.65 3.04 -25.12
CA LEU A 49 8.29 3.28 -26.53
C LEU A 49 7.18 2.36 -27.06
N THR A 50 5.95 2.91 -27.18
CA THR A 50 4.81 2.32 -27.89
C THR A 50 3.89 3.39 -28.48
N GLU A 51 3.66 3.34 -29.79
CA GLU A 51 2.62 4.05 -30.56
C GLU A 51 2.39 3.24 -31.87
N PRO A 52 1.32 3.48 -32.66
CA PRO A 52 -0.07 3.74 -32.27
C PRO A 52 -1.06 2.80 -33.01
N GLY A 53 -2.36 2.83 -32.69
CA GLY A 53 -3.36 2.08 -33.46
C GLY A 53 -4.82 2.26 -33.03
N THR A 54 -5.66 2.75 -33.94
CA THR A 54 -7.14 2.81 -33.86
C THR A 54 -7.78 1.56 -34.51
N GLU A 55 -9.07 1.23 -34.42
CA GLU A 55 -10.30 1.95 -33.99
C GLU A 55 -11.09 1.07 -32.96
N ASN A 56 -12.41 1.14 -32.69
CA ASN A 56 -13.56 1.96 -33.15
C ASN A 56 -14.63 2.11 -32.02
N LYS A 57 -15.82 2.59 -32.36
CA LYS A 57 -16.97 2.93 -31.49
C LYS A 57 -17.93 1.73 -31.30
N PRO A 58 -18.85 1.81 -30.31
CA PRO A 58 -20.16 2.38 -30.65
C PRO A 58 -20.55 3.62 -29.82
N ILE A 59 -21.68 4.23 -30.18
CA ILE A 59 -22.14 5.55 -29.72
C ILE A 59 -23.18 5.40 -28.59
N THR A 60 -23.15 6.31 -27.61
CA THR A 60 -24.37 6.79 -26.92
C THR A 60 -24.17 8.20 -26.35
N SER A 61 -25.26 8.90 -26.08
CA SER A 61 -25.31 10.37 -25.98
C SER A 61 -24.79 10.98 -24.68
N GLU A 62 -24.19 12.16 -24.80
CA GLU A 62 -23.66 12.98 -23.70
C GLU A 62 -24.77 13.57 -22.81
N ILE A 63 -24.51 13.62 -21.49
CA ILE A 63 -25.12 14.58 -20.57
C ILE A 63 -23.97 15.36 -19.96
N GLN A 64 -23.89 16.66 -20.22
CA GLN A 64 -22.77 17.50 -19.78
C GLN A 64 -22.82 17.73 -18.26
N THR A 65 -21.98 17.01 -17.52
CA THR A 65 -21.75 17.23 -16.10
C THR A 65 -20.84 18.45 -15.90
N VAL A 66 -21.40 19.56 -15.41
CA VAL A 66 -20.63 20.75 -15.03
C VAL A 66 -19.77 20.43 -13.80
N ALA A 67 -18.53 20.92 -13.77
CA ALA A 67 -17.52 20.56 -12.79
C ALA A 67 -17.90 20.94 -11.33
N PRO A 68 -17.46 20.17 -10.31
CA PRO A 68 -17.79 20.44 -8.91
C PRO A 68 -17.08 21.70 -8.39
N VAL A 69 -17.88 22.68 -7.94
CA VAL A 69 -17.37 23.88 -7.26
C VAL A 69 -16.73 23.49 -5.92
N ALA A 70 -15.56 24.05 -5.63
CA ALA A 70 -14.83 23.78 -4.39
C ALA A 70 -15.61 24.24 -3.15
N LYS A 71 -15.42 23.53 -2.03
CA LYS A 71 -16.09 23.83 -0.75
C LYS A 71 -15.59 25.15 -0.17
N THR A 72 -16.35 26.22 -0.34
CA THR A 72 -16.14 27.49 0.36
C THR A 72 -16.65 27.43 1.81
N GLY A 73 -16.10 28.29 2.68
CA GLY A 73 -16.43 28.34 4.11
C GLY A 73 -17.91 28.66 4.38
N SER A 74 -18.46 28.09 5.45
CA SER A 74 -19.90 28.12 5.76
C SER A 74 -20.36 29.43 6.42
N HIS A 75 -20.28 30.55 5.71
CA HIS A 75 -21.18 31.66 5.98
C HIS A 75 -22.53 31.42 5.30
N LYS A 76 -23.56 31.11 6.09
CA LYS A 76 -24.95 31.38 5.69
C LYS A 76 -25.11 32.90 5.64
N GLY A 77 -24.82 33.49 4.50
CA GLY A 77 -25.22 34.87 4.21
C GLY A 77 -26.73 34.90 3.98
N ASP A 78 -27.45 35.59 4.87
CA ASP A 78 -28.86 35.87 4.65
C ASP A 78 -29.00 36.82 3.45
N ILE A 79 -30.02 36.59 2.62
CA ILE A 79 -30.20 37.35 1.38
C ILE A 79 -30.93 38.64 1.73
N ILE A 80 -30.22 39.76 1.69
CA ILE A 80 -30.77 41.08 1.99
C ILE A 80 -31.52 41.57 0.74
N PHE A 81 -32.83 41.33 0.70
CA PHE A 81 -33.71 41.97 -0.30
C PHE A 81 -33.81 43.47 -0.03
N VAL A 82 -33.95 44.28 -1.09
CA VAL A 82 -34.13 45.74 -0.99
C VAL A 82 -35.55 46.06 -0.53
N ASP A 83 -36.52 45.36 -1.09
CA ASP A 83 -37.94 45.53 -0.85
C ASP A 83 -38.49 44.40 0.05
N SER A 84 -39.55 44.69 0.80
CA SER A 84 -40.25 43.69 1.60
C SER A 84 -40.99 42.69 0.70
N LEU A 85 -40.71 41.39 0.85
CA LEU A 85 -41.33 40.35 0.01
C LEU A 85 -42.70 39.90 0.54
N ASP A 86 -43.69 39.89 -0.35
CA ASP A 86 -45.01 39.30 -0.11
C ASP A 86 -44.92 37.79 0.25
N GLU A 87 -45.93 37.28 0.96
CA GLU A 87 -46.01 35.88 1.38
C GLU A 87 -45.90 34.87 0.22
N ILE A 88 -46.29 35.25 -1.00
CA ILE A 88 -46.19 34.41 -2.21
C ILE A 88 -44.74 34.01 -2.54
N TYR A 89 -43.75 34.78 -2.09
CA TYR A 89 -42.33 34.51 -2.30
C TYR A 89 -41.72 33.60 -1.23
N GLN A 90 -42.46 33.25 -0.17
CA GLN A 90 -41.98 32.44 0.94
C GLN A 90 -42.15 30.94 0.68
N CYS A 91 -41.19 30.13 1.12
CA CYS A 91 -41.25 28.68 1.05
C CYS A 91 -42.19 28.12 2.11
N ILE A 92 -43.22 27.34 1.72
CA ILE A 92 -44.13 26.69 2.67
C ILE A 92 -43.41 25.80 3.71
N GLY A 93 -42.25 25.24 3.35
CA GLY A 93 -41.49 24.28 4.18
C GLY A 93 -40.39 24.86 5.07
N CYS A 94 -39.84 26.04 4.75
CA CYS A 94 -38.81 26.69 5.58
C CYS A 94 -39.06 28.18 5.88
N LYS A 95 -40.14 28.77 5.37
CA LYS A 95 -40.56 30.17 5.47
C LYS A 95 -39.60 31.23 4.89
N GLU A 96 -38.33 30.89 4.71
CA GLU A 96 -37.38 31.66 3.91
C GLU A 96 -37.85 31.89 2.45
N PRO A 97 -37.37 32.95 1.78
CA PRO A 97 -37.62 33.19 0.36
C PRO A 97 -37.25 32.03 -0.56
N LEU A 98 -38.07 31.78 -1.58
CA LEU A 98 -38.02 30.60 -2.45
C LEU A 98 -36.72 30.49 -3.26
N ARG A 99 -35.87 29.53 -2.90
CA ARG A 99 -34.67 29.15 -3.67
C ARG A 99 -35.00 27.95 -4.57
N VAL A 100 -35.05 28.16 -5.89
CA VAL A 100 -35.43 27.15 -6.89
C VAL A 100 -36.84 26.61 -6.60
N PRO A 101 -37.91 27.38 -6.92
CA PRO A 101 -39.28 27.08 -6.51
C PRO A 101 -39.84 25.85 -7.25
N MET A 102 -40.19 24.84 -6.48
CA MET A 102 -40.96 23.68 -6.92
C MET A 102 -42.44 23.97 -6.68
N LEU A 103 -43.24 23.98 -7.74
CA LEU A 103 -44.69 24.15 -7.72
C LEU A 103 -45.38 22.79 -7.62
N PHE A 104 -46.41 22.71 -6.77
CA PHE A 104 -47.30 21.57 -6.67
C PHE A 104 -48.55 21.84 -7.52
N GLU A 105 -48.67 21.21 -8.70
CA GLU A 105 -49.76 21.50 -9.63
C GLU A 105 -51.15 21.21 -9.04
N ASP A 106 -51.25 20.22 -8.16
CA ASP A 106 -52.51 19.81 -7.52
C ASP A 106 -53.05 20.86 -6.50
N CYS A 107 -52.25 21.85 -6.07
CA CYS A 107 -52.69 22.85 -5.08
C CYS A 107 -52.12 24.28 -5.23
N GLY A 108 -51.23 24.54 -6.20
CA GLY A 108 -50.66 25.88 -6.45
C GLY A 108 -49.55 26.35 -5.48
N HIS A 109 -49.30 25.59 -4.41
CA HIS A 109 -48.29 25.91 -3.39
C HIS A 109 -46.84 25.67 -3.86
N ARG A 110 -45.88 26.38 -3.25
CA ARG A 110 -44.46 26.39 -3.66
C ARG A 110 -43.51 26.08 -2.50
N CYS A 111 -42.45 25.31 -2.77
CA CYS A 111 -41.35 25.09 -1.83
C CYS A 111 -39.98 25.18 -2.51
N CYS A 112 -38.91 25.44 -1.76
CA CYS A 112 -37.54 25.37 -2.29
C CYS A 112 -37.22 23.93 -2.75
N SER A 113 -36.46 23.77 -3.82
CA SER A 113 -35.97 22.46 -4.29
C SER A 113 -35.21 21.69 -3.19
N SER A 114 -34.47 22.38 -2.33
CA SER A 114 -33.79 21.81 -1.16
C SER A 114 -34.74 21.40 -0.01
N CYS A 115 -35.95 21.93 0.05
CA CYS A 115 -36.98 21.60 1.04
C CYS A 115 -37.91 20.48 0.58
N LEU A 116 -38.10 20.32 -0.73
CA LEU A 116 -38.96 19.29 -1.33
C LEU A 116 -38.74 17.87 -0.75
N PRO A 117 -37.49 17.36 -0.57
CA PRO A 117 -37.27 16.04 0.01
C PRO A 117 -37.75 15.89 1.45
N ASN A 118 -37.89 16.99 2.20
CA ASN A 118 -38.39 16.95 3.58
C ASN A 118 -39.92 17.05 3.59
N VAL A 119 -40.51 17.95 2.77
CA VAL A 119 -41.97 18.04 2.61
C VAL A 119 -42.57 16.70 2.18
N LEU A 120 -41.97 16.03 1.19
CA LEU A 120 -42.42 14.70 0.75
C LEU A 120 -42.28 13.63 1.84
N ARG A 121 -41.18 13.61 2.59
CA ARG A 121 -40.94 12.59 3.64
C ARG A 121 -41.78 12.77 4.91
N SER A 122 -42.28 13.98 5.19
CA SER A 122 -43.04 14.24 6.42
C SER A 122 -44.49 13.75 6.35
N THR A 123 -45.17 13.95 5.22
CA THR A 123 -46.64 13.76 5.12
C THR A 123 -47.13 13.26 3.77
N SER A 124 -46.32 13.27 2.70
CA SER A 124 -46.75 13.13 1.30
C SER A 124 -47.94 14.04 0.91
N ARG A 125 -48.13 15.14 1.64
CA ARG A 125 -49.26 16.06 1.54
C ARG A 125 -48.79 17.49 1.74
N CYS A 126 -49.39 18.45 1.05
CA CYS A 126 -49.03 19.85 1.17
C CYS A 126 -49.20 20.34 2.63
N PRO A 127 -48.18 20.97 3.26
CA PRO A 127 -48.28 21.48 4.63
C PRO A 127 -49.28 22.63 4.84
N VAL A 128 -49.90 23.16 3.78
CA VAL A 128 -50.83 24.31 3.84
C VAL A 128 -52.29 23.85 3.75
N ASP A 129 -52.62 23.07 2.72
CA ASP A 129 -54.00 22.66 2.39
C ASP A 129 -54.22 21.12 2.49
N ASN A 130 -53.21 20.37 2.92
CA ASN A 130 -53.27 18.91 3.15
C ASN A 130 -53.55 18.05 1.89
N THR A 131 -53.58 18.65 0.69
CA THR A 131 -53.71 17.96 -0.60
C THR A 131 -52.58 16.94 -0.81
N TYR A 132 -52.92 15.75 -1.29
CA TYR A 132 -51.96 14.67 -1.54
C TYR A 132 -51.06 14.99 -2.73
N LEU A 133 -49.75 14.92 -2.54
CA LEU A 133 -48.75 15.33 -3.52
C LEU A 133 -48.27 14.13 -4.34
N LYS A 134 -48.60 14.12 -5.64
CA LYS A 134 -48.05 13.13 -6.57
C LYS A 134 -46.73 13.60 -7.14
N GLN A 135 -45.71 12.74 -7.16
CA GLN A 135 -44.34 13.13 -7.54
C GLN A 135 -44.21 13.54 -9.02
N ASP A 136 -45.08 13.03 -9.89
CA ASP A 136 -45.22 13.41 -11.30
C ASP A 136 -45.86 14.79 -11.53
N ARG A 137 -46.51 15.37 -10.50
CA ARG A 137 -47.19 16.67 -10.54
C ARG A 137 -46.47 17.77 -9.74
N ILE A 138 -45.16 17.59 -9.54
CA ILE A 138 -44.27 18.55 -8.87
C ILE A 138 -43.24 19.03 -9.89
N VAL A 139 -43.38 20.28 -10.31
CA VAL A 139 -42.61 20.86 -11.42
C VAL A 139 -41.74 22.02 -10.94
N LEU A 140 -40.63 22.27 -11.63
CA LEU A 140 -39.85 23.49 -11.42
C LEU A 140 -40.62 24.69 -11.99
N ASP A 141 -40.99 25.64 -11.14
CA ASP A 141 -41.71 26.84 -11.55
C ASP A 141 -40.73 27.86 -12.16
N LYS A 142 -40.49 27.72 -13.47
CA LYS A 142 -39.58 28.58 -14.22
C LYS A 142 -40.03 30.04 -14.24
N ASP A 143 -41.34 30.29 -14.32
CA ASP A 143 -41.88 31.65 -14.37
C ASP A 143 -41.77 32.34 -13.00
N PHE A 144 -41.97 31.61 -11.91
CA PHE A 144 -41.73 32.13 -10.57
C PHE A 144 -40.24 32.23 -10.22
N GLN A 145 -39.38 31.34 -10.74
CA GLN A 145 -37.92 31.49 -10.66
C GLN A 145 -37.47 32.77 -11.37
N LEU A 146 -37.95 33.07 -12.58
CA LEU A 146 -37.67 34.33 -13.28
C LEU A 146 -38.15 35.57 -12.50
N LYS A 147 -39.28 35.47 -11.78
CA LYS A 147 -39.73 36.52 -10.85
C LYS A 147 -38.75 36.68 -9.68
N MET A 148 -38.37 35.61 -8.98
CA MET A 148 -37.37 35.63 -7.91
C MET A 148 -36.04 36.22 -8.38
N ASP A 149 -35.56 35.81 -9.55
CA ASP A 149 -34.31 36.26 -10.17
C ASP A 149 -34.31 37.76 -10.50
N SER A 150 -35.50 38.33 -10.73
CA SER A 150 -35.65 39.77 -11.02
C SER A 150 -35.60 40.67 -9.78
N LEU A 151 -35.80 40.11 -8.57
CA LEU A 151 -35.87 40.88 -7.32
C LEU A 151 -34.57 41.62 -7.01
N ALA A 152 -34.69 42.82 -6.45
CA ALA A 152 -33.56 43.63 -6.03
C ALA A 152 -33.00 43.13 -4.68
N VAL A 153 -31.70 42.86 -4.66
CA VAL A 153 -30.95 42.40 -3.47
C VAL A 153 -29.67 43.19 -3.30
N ARG A 154 -29.26 43.35 -2.04
CA ARG A 154 -27.95 43.89 -1.64
C ARG A 154 -26.98 42.76 -1.36
N CYS A 155 -25.68 43.04 -1.47
CA CYS A 155 -24.65 42.11 -1.03
C CYS A 155 -24.77 41.81 0.47
N SER A 156 -24.59 40.55 0.89
CA SER A 156 -24.55 40.17 2.31
C SER A 156 -23.42 40.83 3.09
N PHE A 157 -22.36 41.28 2.39
CA PHE A 157 -21.25 42.06 2.96
C PHE A 157 -21.50 43.58 2.94
N ALA A 158 -22.75 44.04 2.73
CA ALA A 158 -23.09 45.47 2.75
C ALA A 158 -22.84 46.15 4.11
N THR A 159 -22.94 45.40 5.21
CA THR A 159 -22.55 45.85 6.55
C THR A 159 -21.03 46.05 6.69
N GLY A 160 -20.22 45.34 5.90
CA GLY A 160 -18.77 45.52 5.77
C GLY A 160 -18.35 46.60 4.74
N GLY A 161 -19.31 47.35 4.19
CA GLY A 161 -19.06 48.44 3.23
C GLY A 161 -19.36 48.12 1.77
N CYS A 162 -19.79 46.89 1.43
CA CYS A 162 -20.11 46.57 0.04
C CYS A 162 -21.37 47.29 -0.46
N LEU A 163 -21.19 48.26 -1.36
CA LEU A 163 -22.29 49.06 -1.93
C LEU A 163 -23.10 48.33 -3.02
N TRP A 164 -22.73 47.11 -3.39
CA TRP A 164 -23.38 46.40 -4.50
C TRP A 164 -24.85 46.07 -4.20
N THR A 165 -25.70 46.48 -5.14
CA THR A 165 -27.13 46.19 -5.18
C THR A 165 -27.48 45.81 -6.61
N GLY A 166 -28.27 44.77 -6.82
CA GLY A 166 -28.59 44.26 -8.15
C GLY A 166 -29.68 43.20 -8.15
N LYS A 167 -29.91 42.56 -9.31
CA LYS A 167 -30.87 41.46 -9.45
C LYS A 167 -30.37 40.20 -8.73
N PHE A 168 -31.28 39.44 -8.13
CA PHE A 168 -30.95 38.21 -7.39
C PHE A 168 -30.13 37.20 -8.21
N ALA A 169 -30.44 37.04 -9.51
CA ALA A 169 -29.65 36.20 -10.42
C ALA A 169 -28.15 36.55 -10.49
N HIS A 170 -27.79 37.83 -10.25
CA HIS A 170 -26.42 38.32 -10.32
C HIS A 170 -25.71 38.35 -8.95
N LEU A 171 -26.42 38.05 -7.85
CA LEU A 171 -25.82 38.01 -6.51
C LEU A 171 -24.75 36.91 -6.42
N GLY A 172 -24.97 35.76 -7.07
CA GLY A 172 -24.01 34.65 -7.07
C GLY A 172 -22.67 34.99 -7.73
N SER A 173 -22.69 35.66 -8.89
CA SER A 173 -21.47 36.12 -9.58
C SER A 173 -20.82 37.31 -8.88
N HIS A 174 -21.60 38.21 -8.27
CA HIS A 174 -21.04 39.25 -7.41
C HIS A 174 -20.31 38.67 -6.19
N LEU A 175 -20.92 37.72 -5.46
CA LEU A 175 -20.32 37.14 -4.25
C LEU A 175 -19.03 36.33 -4.54
N THR A 176 -18.79 35.88 -5.77
CA THR A 176 -17.50 35.25 -6.16
C THR A 176 -16.42 36.25 -6.57
N GLN A 177 -16.73 37.55 -6.62
CA GLN A 177 -15.82 38.64 -7.02
C GLN A 177 -15.76 39.80 -5.99
N CYS A 178 -16.64 39.80 -4.99
CA CYS A 178 -16.78 40.86 -3.99
C CYS A 178 -15.51 41.04 -3.14
N GLU A 179 -14.89 42.22 -3.22
CA GLU A 179 -13.68 42.60 -2.47
C GLU A 179 -13.80 42.48 -0.95
N HIS A 180 -15.02 42.63 -0.42
CA HIS A 180 -15.36 42.54 1.01
C HIS A 180 -15.71 41.12 1.46
N ARG A 181 -15.75 40.11 0.57
CA ARG A 181 -16.00 38.74 1.00
C ARG A 181 -14.82 38.23 1.82
N ILE A 182 -15.10 37.51 2.89
CA ILE A 182 -14.08 36.84 3.68
C ILE A 182 -13.56 35.62 2.91
N ILE A 183 -12.23 35.51 2.80
CA ILE A 183 -11.51 34.37 2.22
C ILE A 183 -10.43 33.88 3.17
N THR A 184 -10.09 32.58 3.07
CA THR A 184 -8.88 32.02 3.68
C THR A 184 -7.65 32.32 2.82
N CYS A 185 -6.49 32.44 3.46
CA CYS A 185 -5.22 32.59 2.74
C CYS A 185 -4.88 31.38 1.86
N THR A 186 -4.54 31.63 0.59
CA THR A 186 -4.18 30.61 -0.42
C THR A 186 -2.92 29.80 -0.11
N ASN A 187 -2.08 30.25 0.83
CA ASN A 187 -0.93 29.48 1.33
C ASN A 187 -1.30 28.58 2.55
N ASP A 188 -2.58 28.41 2.88
CA ASP A 188 -3.08 27.69 4.06
C ASP A 188 -2.45 28.20 5.38
N CYS A 189 -2.28 29.51 5.55
CA CYS A 189 -1.73 30.06 6.80
C CYS A 189 -2.71 29.99 7.98
N GLY A 190 -4.00 29.69 7.73
CA GLY A 190 -5.06 29.58 8.73
C GLY A 190 -5.75 30.91 9.09
N VAL A 191 -5.41 32.01 8.43
CA VAL A 191 -6.03 33.34 8.65
C VAL A 191 -7.12 33.59 7.59
N GLU A 192 -8.21 34.21 8.03
CA GLU A 192 -9.33 34.69 7.22
C GLU A 192 -9.35 36.24 7.17
N PHE A 193 -9.66 36.82 6.02
CA PHE A 193 -9.70 38.28 5.80
C PHE A 193 -10.54 38.67 4.57
N GLU A 194 -10.93 39.94 4.43
CA GLU A 194 -11.55 40.46 3.19
C GLU A 194 -10.61 40.29 1.98
N GLN A 195 -11.12 39.83 0.84
CA GLN A 195 -10.34 39.58 -0.38
C GLN A 195 -9.40 40.74 -0.77
N ARG A 196 -9.83 42.00 -0.60
CA ARG A 196 -9.02 43.21 -0.86
C ARG A 196 -7.65 43.27 -0.16
N TYR A 197 -7.46 42.50 0.92
CA TYR A 197 -6.19 42.45 1.66
C TYR A 197 -5.30 41.25 1.29
N LEU A 198 -5.72 40.40 0.33
CA LEU A 198 -4.99 39.20 -0.07
C LEU A 198 -3.55 39.50 -0.52
N ASP A 199 -3.35 40.44 -1.44
CA ASP A 199 -2.02 40.71 -2.00
C ASP A 199 -1.05 41.29 -0.95
N LYS A 200 -1.55 42.13 -0.05
CA LYS A 200 -0.78 42.61 1.10
C LYS A 200 -0.43 41.45 2.03
N HIS A 201 -1.41 40.61 2.38
CA HIS A 201 -1.16 39.46 3.23
C HIS A 201 -0.11 38.52 2.62
N LEU A 202 -0.19 38.21 1.33
CA LEU A 202 0.75 37.31 0.65
C LEU A 202 2.17 37.88 0.56
N SER A 203 2.33 39.20 0.45
CA SER A 203 3.64 39.87 0.33
C SER A 203 4.30 40.19 1.67
N GLU A 204 3.56 40.70 2.65
CA GLU A 204 4.11 41.28 3.90
C GLU A 204 3.85 40.41 5.14
N ASP A 205 2.64 39.88 5.31
CA ASP A 205 2.20 39.30 6.60
C ASP A 205 2.31 37.77 6.66
N CYS A 206 2.06 37.07 5.55
CA CYS A 206 1.90 35.61 5.51
C CYS A 206 3.18 34.88 5.98
N PRO A 207 3.13 34.07 7.07
CA PRO A 207 4.30 33.32 7.56
C PRO A 207 4.77 32.22 6.58
N LYS A 208 3.86 31.74 5.73
CA LYS A 208 4.13 30.70 4.72
C LYS A 208 4.56 31.26 3.36
N ARG A 209 4.68 32.59 3.19
CA ARG A 209 5.03 33.19 1.89
C ARG A 209 6.39 32.70 1.36
N PRO A 210 6.54 32.52 0.04
CA PRO A 210 7.81 32.19 -0.57
C PRO A 210 8.79 33.37 -0.47
N LYS A 211 10.01 33.09 -0.04
CA LYS A 211 11.13 34.02 0.11
C LYS A 211 12.39 33.38 -0.47
N LYS A 212 13.23 34.15 -1.18
CA LYS A 212 14.53 33.66 -1.65
C LYS A 212 15.61 33.81 -0.58
N CYS A 213 16.47 32.81 -0.44
CA CYS A 213 17.65 32.88 0.43
C CYS A 213 18.70 33.84 -0.15
N LYS A 214 19.14 34.83 0.64
CA LYS A 214 20.17 35.81 0.24
C LYS A 214 21.56 35.20 -0.05
N PHE A 215 21.78 33.95 0.33
CA PHE A 215 23.08 33.28 0.19
C PHE A 215 23.11 32.23 -0.91
N CYS A 216 21.99 31.55 -1.19
CA CYS A 216 21.94 30.45 -2.16
C CYS A 216 20.74 30.45 -3.13
N ASP A 217 19.95 31.52 -3.14
CA ASP A 217 18.86 31.78 -4.10
C ASP A 217 17.68 30.78 -4.08
N ALA A 218 17.81 29.68 -3.32
CA ALA A 218 16.75 28.74 -3.03
C ALA A 218 15.51 29.46 -2.50
N THR A 219 14.32 28.98 -2.90
CA THR A 219 13.04 29.53 -2.44
C THR A 219 12.51 28.69 -1.28
N LEU A 220 12.13 29.35 -0.19
CA LEU A 220 11.67 28.75 1.06
C LEU A 220 10.50 29.53 1.65
N MET A 221 9.69 28.90 2.51
CA MET A 221 8.68 29.62 3.30
C MET A 221 9.37 30.52 4.33
N ALA A 222 8.88 31.75 4.53
CA ALA A 222 9.49 32.72 5.47
C ALA A 222 9.68 32.16 6.90
N VAL A 223 8.70 31.40 7.42
CA VAL A 223 8.80 30.70 8.73
C VAL A 223 9.99 29.74 8.87
N ASN A 224 10.56 29.27 7.75
CA ASN A 224 11.70 28.36 7.73
C ASN A 224 13.05 29.06 7.48
N GLU A 225 13.10 30.40 7.42
CA GLU A 225 14.33 31.16 7.11
C GLU A 225 15.48 30.88 8.08
N LEU A 226 15.22 30.92 9.39
CA LEU A 226 16.23 30.64 10.41
C LEU A 226 16.71 29.17 10.36
N LYS A 227 15.79 28.22 10.13
CA LYS A 227 16.12 26.79 9.96
C LYS A 227 16.98 26.56 8.72
N HIS A 228 16.67 27.24 7.62
CA HIS A 228 17.46 27.17 6.40
C HIS A 228 18.85 27.79 6.60
N ILE A 229 18.97 28.97 7.23
CA ILE A 229 20.27 29.61 7.50
C ILE A 229 21.21 28.70 8.31
N ALA A 230 20.67 27.93 9.26
CA ALA A 230 21.43 26.96 10.04
C ALA A 230 22.07 25.83 9.22
N VAL A 231 21.56 25.50 8.02
CA VAL A 231 22.08 24.43 7.14
C VAL A 231 22.51 24.89 5.73
N CYS A 232 22.20 26.12 5.34
CA CYS A 232 22.45 26.68 4.01
C CYS A 232 23.91 26.50 3.56
N PRO A 233 24.19 25.86 2.40
CA PRO A 233 25.56 25.56 1.96
C PRO A 233 26.44 26.79 1.71
N LYS A 234 25.85 27.89 1.20
CA LYS A 234 26.59 29.13 0.90
C LYS A 234 26.59 30.16 2.06
N PHE A 235 26.07 29.81 3.24
CA PHE A 235 26.08 30.71 4.39
C PHE A 235 27.53 30.88 4.90
N PRO A 236 28.04 32.11 5.11
CA PRO A 236 29.36 32.34 5.68
C PRO A 236 29.44 31.87 7.13
N VAL A 237 30.47 31.08 7.44
CA VAL A 237 30.80 30.63 8.80
C VAL A 237 32.27 30.91 9.09
N SER A 238 32.59 31.23 10.35
CA SER A 238 33.97 31.30 10.82
C SER A 238 34.54 29.90 11.05
N CYS A 239 35.84 29.74 10.83
CA CYS A 239 36.53 28.47 11.10
C CYS A 239 36.42 28.08 12.58
N PRO A 240 35.96 26.86 12.94
CA PRO A 240 35.83 26.40 14.33
C PRO A 240 37.12 26.50 15.16
N ASN A 241 38.29 26.37 14.51
CA ASN A 241 39.60 26.51 15.15
C ASN A 241 40.00 27.97 15.43
N GLY A 242 39.16 28.95 15.06
CA GLY A 242 39.48 30.37 15.16
C GLY A 242 40.70 30.77 14.34
N CYS A 243 40.81 30.29 13.09
CA CYS A 243 41.83 30.77 12.15
C CYS A 243 41.46 32.19 11.64
N LYS A 244 42.33 32.82 10.85
CA LYS A 244 42.11 34.19 10.34
C LYS A 244 41.03 34.32 9.25
N LYS A 245 40.44 33.23 8.76
CA LYS A 245 39.31 33.25 7.80
C LYS A 245 37.99 33.16 8.56
N HIS A 246 37.17 34.21 8.43
CA HIS A 246 35.89 34.35 9.15
C HIS A 246 34.64 34.20 8.26
N GLU A 247 34.79 34.29 6.94
CA GLU A 247 33.72 34.20 5.94
C GLU A 247 33.96 33.01 4.99
N ILE A 248 33.92 31.79 5.54
CA ILE A 248 34.04 30.57 4.74
C ILE A 248 32.63 30.08 4.41
N PRO A 249 32.23 29.90 3.14
CA PRO A 249 30.95 29.26 2.81
C PRO A 249 30.87 27.87 3.46
N ARG A 250 29.76 27.54 4.14
CA ARG A 250 29.60 26.27 4.86
C ARG A 250 29.99 25.02 4.04
N SER A 251 29.73 25.00 2.73
CA SER A 251 30.12 23.92 1.82
C SER A 251 31.64 23.79 1.61
N GLN A 252 32.39 24.88 1.74
CA GLN A 252 33.86 24.93 1.61
C GLN A 252 34.57 24.78 2.97
N LEU A 253 33.84 24.62 4.08
CA LEU A 253 34.45 24.50 5.40
C LEU A 253 35.33 23.24 5.53
N THR A 254 34.90 22.12 4.92
CA THR A 254 35.69 20.88 4.88
C THR A 254 37.02 21.10 4.15
N ASP A 255 36.98 21.68 2.94
CA ASP A 255 38.17 21.96 2.12
C ASP A 255 39.11 22.95 2.81
N HIS A 256 38.55 23.98 3.46
CA HIS A 256 39.32 24.91 4.27
C HIS A 256 40.07 24.18 5.40
N LEU A 257 39.39 23.30 6.14
CA LEU A 257 39.99 22.54 7.24
C LEU A 257 41.09 21.58 6.74
N THR A 258 40.89 20.91 5.60
CA THR A 258 41.85 19.92 5.07
C THR A 258 43.02 20.54 4.29
N THR A 259 42.87 21.73 3.68
CA THR A 259 43.88 22.29 2.77
C THR A 259 44.47 23.64 3.17
N GLU A 260 43.74 24.48 3.91
CA GLU A 260 44.12 25.89 4.16
C GLU A 260 44.32 26.27 5.63
N CYS A 261 43.65 25.57 6.56
CA CYS A 261 43.48 26.04 7.93
C CYS A 261 44.82 26.08 8.69
N SER A 262 45.31 27.29 8.97
CA SER A 262 46.58 27.54 9.66
C SER A 262 46.67 27.01 11.10
N LYS A 263 45.55 26.52 11.64
CA LYS A 263 45.41 25.96 12.99
C LYS A 263 44.92 24.50 13.03
N GLN A 264 44.54 23.89 11.89
CA GLN A 264 44.15 22.48 11.88
C GLN A 264 45.40 21.61 11.93
N GLU A 265 45.36 20.56 12.73
CA GLU A 265 46.29 19.43 12.62
C GLU A 265 45.52 18.21 12.12
N LEU A 266 46.01 17.64 11.03
CA LEU A 266 45.42 16.53 10.29
C LEU A 266 46.25 15.27 10.56
N PRO A 267 45.66 14.06 10.49
CA PRO A 267 46.41 12.83 10.49
C PRO A 267 47.23 12.66 9.20
N CYS A 268 48.27 11.83 9.29
CA CYS A 268 48.95 11.30 8.12
C CYS A 268 47.97 10.47 7.27
N PRO A 269 48.03 10.51 5.92
CA PRO A 269 47.20 9.67 5.05
C PRO A 269 47.29 8.17 5.33
N PHE A 270 48.36 7.73 6.01
CA PHE A 270 48.59 6.33 6.40
C PHE A 270 48.08 5.98 7.80
N GLU A 271 47.31 6.85 8.47
CA GLU A 271 46.63 6.53 9.74
C GLU A 271 45.80 5.23 9.68
N PRO A 272 45.03 4.92 8.60
CA PRO A 272 44.32 3.64 8.47
C PRO A 272 45.23 2.40 8.43
N HIS A 273 46.53 2.58 8.16
CA HIS A 273 47.54 1.51 8.14
C HIS A 273 48.46 1.54 9.38
N GLY A 274 48.18 2.42 10.36
CA GLY A 274 48.86 2.47 11.66
C GLY A 274 49.70 3.74 11.93
N CYS A 275 49.82 4.68 10.98
CA CYS A 275 50.65 5.87 11.19
C CYS A 275 49.98 6.89 12.14
N GLN A 276 50.58 7.11 13.32
CA GLN A 276 50.03 7.98 14.37
C GLN A 276 50.39 9.47 14.21
N PHE A 277 51.14 9.84 13.17
CA PHE A 277 51.60 11.22 12.98
C PHE A 277 50.43 12.18 12.68
N ARG A 278 50.41 13.32 13.37
CA ARG A 278 49.45 14.41 13.18
C ARG A 278 50.18 15.75 13.08
N GLY A 279 49.70 16.65 12.21
CA GLY A 279 50.32 17.96 12.02
C GLY A 279 49.67 18.81 10.93
N ARG A 280 50.30 19.93 10.59
CA ARG A 280 49.85 20.82 9.49
C ARG A 280 50.31 20.28 8.14
N LYS A 281 49.58 20.57 7.06
CA LYS A 281 49.86 20.12 5.67
C LYS A 281 51.36 20.08 5.31
N LYS A 282 52.11 21.19 5.44
CA LYS A 282 53.56 21.23 5.16
C LYS A 282 54.43 20.27 5.98
N LYS A 283 54.04 19.97 7.22
CA LYS A 283 54.73 18.96 8.06
C LYS A 283 54.34 17.54 7.66
N ILE A 284 53.10 17.31 7.22
CA ILE A 284 52.66 16.01 6.67
C ILE A 284 53.37 15.73 5.35
N GLU A 285 53.48 16.73 4.46
CA GLU A 285 54.21 16.62 3.19
C GLU A 285 55.67 16.20 3.44
N ALA A 286 56.38 16.88 4.35
CA ALA A 286 57.74 16.51 4.75
C ALA A 286 57.80 15.10 5.38
N HIS A 287 56.99 14.83 6.40
CA HIS A 287 56.93 13.52 7.07
C HIS A 287 56.66 12.36 6.09
N VAL A 288 55.71 12.51 5.16
CA VAL A 288 55.39 11.47 4.17
C VAL A 288 56.57 11.21 3.23
N THR A 289 57.36 12.22 2.86
CA THR A 289 58.59 12.01 2.09
C THR A 289 59.70 11.36 2.93
N GLU A 290 59.92 11.84 4.15
CA GLU A 290 60.99 11.41 5.07
C GLU A 290 60.80 9.96 5.55
N THR A 291 59.57 9.57 5.91
CA THR A 291 59.23 8.21 6.39
C THR A 291 58.54 7.37 5.30
N SER A 292 58.74 7.72 4.02
CA SER A 292 58.13 7.03 2.87
C SER A 292 58.34 5.51 2.86
N LEU A 293 59.50 5.03 3.29
CA LEU A 293 59.79 3.58 3.39
C LEU A 293 58.97 2.88 4.49
N GLU A 294 58.73 3.54 5.63
CA GLU A 294 57.88 3.02 6.73
C GLU A 294 56.41 2.97 6.32
N HIS A 295 55.95 3.97 5.55
CA HIS A 295 54.63 3.97 4.95
C HIS A 295 54.46 2.82 3.94
N LEU A 296 55.48 2.51 3.14
CA LEU A 296 55.46 1.36 2.22
C LEU A 296 55.47 0.01 2.94
N THR A 297 56.18 -0.15 4.06
CA THR A 297 56.12 -1.41 4.84
C THR A 297 54.77 -1.57 5.54
N MET A 298 54.20 -0.52 6.14
CA MET A 298 52.85 -0.54 6.71
C MET A 298 51.79 -0.87 5.65
N LEU A 299 51.85 -0.26 4.46
CA LEU A 299 50.99 -0.61 3.32
C LEU A 299 51.11 -2.10 2.95
N ASN A 300 52.33 -2.62 2.80
CA ASN A 300 52.57 -4.00 2.43
C ASN A 300 52.00 -4.99 3.47
N THR A 301 52.26 -4.77 4.75
CA THR A 301 51.70 -5.59 5.84
C THR A 301 50.17 -5.52 5.88
N SER A 302 49.59 -4.33 5.72
CA SER A 302 48.14 -4.13 5.67
C SER A 302 47.51 -4.84 4.45
N MET A 303 48.13 -4.74 3.28
CA MET A 303 47.67 -5.41 2.05
C MET A 303 47.78 -6.93 2.14
N GLN A 304 48.81 -7.47 2.80
CA GLN A 304 48.93 -8.90 3.11
C GLN A 304 47.82 -9.37 4.06
N GLN A 305 47.54 -8.63 5.12
CA GLN A 305 46.44 -8.93 6.05
C GLN A 305 45.07 -8.91 5.34
N ILE A 306 44.80 -7.88 4.52
CA ILE A 306 43.57 -7.79 3.71
C ILE A 306 43.47 -8.97 2.73
N THR A 307 44.58 -9.37 2.09
CA THR A 307 44.61 -10.53 1.18
C THR A 307 44.26 -11.83 1.92
N LEU A 308 44.81 -12.07 3.10
CA LEU A 308 44.51 -13.26 3.92
C LEU A 308 43.05 -13.26 4.41
N LEU A 309 42.53 -12.11 4.82
CA LEU A 309 41.11 -11.95 5.21
C LEU A 309 40.17 -12.21 4.03
N MET A 310 40.46 -11.66 2.85
CA MET A 310 39.65 -11.85 1.65
C MET A 310 39.71 -13.30 1.14
N GLN A 311 40.85 -13.99 1.25
CA GLN A 311 40.97 -15.43 0.99
C GLN A 311 40.12 -16.25 1.97
N SER A 312 40.17 -15.93 3.26
CA SER A 312 39.36 -16.57 4.30
C SER A 312 37.85 -16.38 4.06
N GLN A 313 37.42 -15.16 3.76
CA GLN A 313 36.04 -14.83 3.42
C GLN A 313 35.56 -15.54 2.14
N THR A 314 36.41 -15.60 1.12
CA THR A 314 36.12 -16.34 -0.14
C THR A 314 35.92 -17.83 0.12
N LYS A 315 36.77 -18.44 0.97
CA LYS A 315 36.63 -19.83 1.38
C LYS A 315 35.32 -20.07 2.13
N LEU A 316 35.01 -19.25 3.15
CA LEU A 316 33.75 -19.35 3.91
C LEU A 316 32.52 -19.16 3.03
N PHE A 317 32.57 -18.27 2.04
CA PHE A 317 31.48 -18.08 1.08
C PHE A 317 31.31 -19.30 0.15
N ALA A 318 32.40 -19.93 -0.29
CA ALA A 318 32.35 -21.16 -1.06
C ALA A 318 31.78 -22.33 -0.24
N GLU A 319 32.19 -22.48 1.01
CA GLU A 319 31.65 -23.49 1.95
C GLU A 319 30.16 -23.27 2.23
N LEU A 320 29.72 -22.02 2.47
CA LEU A 320 28.31 -21.66 2.62
C LEU A 320 27.50 -21.94 1.35
N LYS A 321 28.04 -21.63 0.17
CA LYS A 321 27.40 -21.90 -1.13
C LYS A 321 27.22 -23.40 -1.37
N LEU A 322 28.22 -24.21 -1.00
CA LEU A 322 28.13 -25.68 -1.05
C LEU A 322 27.09 -26.22 -0.06
N ALA A 323 27.07 -25.70 1.18
CA ALA A 323 26.09 -26.07 2.19
C ALA A 323 24.66 -25.73 1.75
N LEU A 324 24.42 -24.53 1.21
CA LEU A 324 23.13 -24.12 0.64
C LEU A 324 22.71 -25.05 -0.51
N ALA A 325 23.61 -25.33 -1.47
CA ALA A 325 23.32 -26.27 -2.55
C ALA A 325 23.00 -27.69 -2.04
N GLN A 326 23.61 -28.13 -0.94
CA GLN A 326 23.28 -29.40 -0.27
C GLN A 326 21.89 -29.34 0.40
N GLN A 327 21.52 -28.24 1.06
CA GLN A 327 20.17 -28.10 1.62
C GLN A 327 19.10 -28.04 0.51
N THR A 328 19.32 -27.33 -0.59
CA THR A 328 18.40 -27.35 -1.75
C THR A 328 18.24 -28.77 -2.32
N LYS A 329 19.34 -29.54 -2.42
CA LYS A 329 19.28 -30.96 -2.81
C LYS A 329 18.50 -31.82 -1.80
N ARG A 330 18.55 -31.52 -0.50
CA ARG A 330 17.77 -32.20 0.55
C ARG A 330 16.30 -31.82 0.55
N ILE A 331 15.97 -30.53 0.37
CA ILE A 331 14.59 -30.05 0.21
C ILE A 331 13.96 -30.73 -1.00
N GLY A 332 14.62 -30.66 -2.16
CA GLY A 332 14.20 -31.38 -3.36
C GLY A 332 14.22 -32.91 -3.22
N ALA A 333 14.90 -33.49 -2.24
CA ALA A 333 14.78 -34.93 -1.94
C ALA A 333 13.55 -35.23 -1.07
N LEU A 334 13.24 -34.38 -0.08
CA LEU A 334 12.03 -34.49 0.73
C LEU A 334 10.77 -34.27 -0.12
N GLU A 335 10.78 -33.34 -1.07
CA GLU A 335 9.70 -33.15 -2.05
C GLU A 335 9.42 -34.43 -2.86
N ARG A 336 10.43 -35.25 -3.14
CA ARG A 336 10.31 -36.55 -3.84
C ARG A 336 9.85 -37.69 -2.93
N CYS A 337 9.72 -37.47 -1.62
CA CYS A 337 9.27 -38.49 -0.65
C CYS A 337 7.75 -38.46 -0.40
N PHE A 338 7.02 -37.47 -0.94
CA PHE A 338 5.56 -37.44 -0.86
C PHE A 338 4.92 -38.26 -1.99
N GLY A 339 3.85 -38.98 -1.65
CA GLY A 339 3.17 -39.90 -2.56
C GLY A 339 2.30 -39.19 -3.61
N SER A 340 1.40 -39.94 -4.25
CA SER A 340 0.57 -39.46 -5.36
C SER A 340 -0.53 -38.45 -4.99
N TRP A 341 -0.38 -37.71 -3.90
CA TRP A 341 -1.39 -36.78 -3.40
C TRP A 341 -0.80 -35.48 -2.84
N PHE A 342 -1.57 -34.42 -2.98
CA PHE A 342 -1.25 -33.05 -2.57
C PHE A 342 -2.40 -32.50 -1.72
N ILE A 343 -2.10 -31.72 -0.67
CA ILE A 343 -3.10 -30.99 0.13
C ILE A 343 -2.81 -29.50 0.01
N TRP A 344 -3.80 -28.74 -0.43
CA TRP A 344 -3.78 -27.29 -0.45
C TRP A 344 -4.54 -26.72 0.75
N LYS A 345 -3.87 -25.93 1.58
CA LYS A 345 -4.52 -25.03 2.55
C LYS A 345 -4.91 -23.72 1.86
N ILE A 346 -6.18 -23.35 2.00
CA ILE A 346 -6.75 -22.09 1.52
C ILE A 346 -7.03 -21.23 2.76
N ASP A 347 -6.01 -20.49 3.22
CA ASP A 347 -6.12 -19.46 4.26
C ASP A 347 -6.91 -18.23 3.78
N ASN A 348 -7.30 -17.33 4.69
CA ASN A 348 -8.11 -16.13 4.41
C ASN A 348 -9.38 -16.47 3.60
N TYR A 349 -10.10 -17.52 3.99
CA TYR A 349 -11.26 -18.03 3.26
C TYR A 349 -12.33 -16.94 3.09
N ALA A 350 -12.67 -16.19 4.14
CA ALA A 350 -13.69 -15.15 4.09
C ALA A 350 -13.35 -14.02 3.11
N GLU A 351 -12.08 -13.60 3.04
CA GLU A 351 -11.61 -12.61 2.08
C GLU A 351 -11.77 -13.13 0.64
N LYS A 352 -11.21 -14.30 0.35
CA LYS A 352 -11.20 -14.91 -0.99
C LYS A 352 -12.61 -15.27 -1.45
N PHE A 353 -13.50 -15.70 -0.54
CA PHE A 353 -14.91 -15.94 -0.83
C PHE A 353 -15.65 -14.64 -1.19
N ASN A 354 -15.38 -13.53 -0.50
CA ASN A 354 -15.97 -12.22 -0.82
C ASN A 354 -15.43 -11.64 -2.13
N LEU A 355 -14.16 -11.85 -2.47
CA LEU A 355 -13.60 -11.52 -3.78
C LEU A 355 -14.22 -12.37 -4.91
N ALA A 356 -14.43 -13.66 -4.67
CA ALA A 356 -15.12 -14.54 -5.61
C ALA A 356 -16.61 -14.18 -5.78
N LYS A 357 -17.30 -13.80 -4.69
CA LYS A 357 -18.71 -13.37 -4.69
C LYS A 357 -18.92 -12.04 -5.39
N SER A 358 -18.06 -11.05 -5.13
CA SER A 358 -18.08 -9.74 -5.81
C SER A 358 -17.62 -9.81 -7.28
N GLY A 359 -16.95 -10.90 -7.68
CA GLY A 359 -16.47 -11.10 -9.04
C GLY A 359 -15.09 -10.50 -9.32
N LYS A 360 -14.47 -9.84 -8.34
CA LYS A 360 -13.10 -9.28 -8.45
C LYS A 360 -12.03 -10.36 -8.69
N GLN A 361 -12.21 -11.54 -8.10
CA GLN A 361 -11.33 -12.70 -8.31
C GLN A 361 -12.15 -13.98 -8.18
N THR A 362 -12.71 -14.46 -9.29
CA THR A 362 -13.63 -15.61 -9.31
C THR A 362 -12.95 -16.97 -9.05
N THR A 363 -11.65 -17.05 -9.33
CA THR A 363 -10.87 -18.30 -9.35
C THR A 363 -9.53 -18.06 -8.66
N ILE A 364 -9.12 -19.01 -7.82
CA ILE A 364 -7.81 -19.05 -7.16
C ILE A 364 -7.07 -20.33 -7.52
N PHE A 365 -5.75 -20.29 -7.58
CA PHE A 365 -4.89 -21.43 -7.91
C PHE A 365 -4.00 -21.83 -6.73
N SER A 366 -3.67 -23.11 -6.61
CA SER A 366 -2.62 -23.59 -5.71
C SER A 366 -1.23 -23.28 -6.28
N PRO A 367 -0.16 -23.37 -5.45
CA PRO A 367 1.18 -23.65 -5.96
C PRO A 367 1.16 -24.87 -6.88
N ALA A 368 2.04 -24.88 -7.89
CA ALA A 368 2.22 -26.06 -8.74
C ALA A 368 2.98 -27.16 -7.99
N PHE A 369 2.52 -28.40 -8.13
CA PHE A 369 3.10 -29.60 -7.51
C PHE A 369 3.36 -30.68 -8.57
N TYR A 370 4.10 -31.72 -8.21
CA TYR A 370 4.32 -32.90 -9.04
C TYR A 370 3.54 -34.11 -8.49
N THR A 371 3.02 -34.99 -9.35
CA THR A 371 2.27 -36.17 -8.88
C THR A 371 3.16 -37.29 -8.33
N HIS A 372 4.46 -37.29 -8.65
CA HIS A 372 5.50 -38.12 -8.06
C HIS A 372 6.89 -37.63 -8.53
N ARG A 373 7.96 -38.30 -8.08
CA ARG A 373 9.39 -37.92 -8.29
C ARG A 373 9.78 -37.48 -9.72
N CYS A 374 9.21 -38.12 -10.75
CA CYS A 374 9.43 -37.78 -12.17
C CYS A 374 8.08 -37.54 -12.90
N GLY A 375 7.03 -37.22 -12.15
CA GLY A 375 5.64 -37.24 -12.61
C GLY A 375 5.17 -35.98 -13.31
N TYR A 376 3.87 -35.97 -13.64
CA TYR A 376 3.20 -34.80 -14.20
C TYR A 376 3.24 -33.63 -13.23
N ARG A 377 3.43 -32.41 -13.76
CA ARG A 377 3.27 -31.16 -13.00
C ARG A 377 1.82 -30.70 -13.10
N MET A 378 1.24 -30.27 -11.98
CA MET A 378 -0.17 -29.90 -11.87
C MET A 378 -0.37 -28.69 -10.94
N ALA A 379 -1.49 -28.00 -11.08
CA ALA A 379 -1.98 -27.02 -10.11
C ALA A 379 -3.50 -27.17 -9.93
N LEU A 380 -3.98 -27.06 -8.68
CA LEU A 380 -5.41 -26.97 -8.39
C LEU A 380 -5.94 -25.58 -8.75
N SER A 381 -7.21 -25.52 -9.12
CA SER A 381 -7.95 -24.31 -9.47
C SER A 381 -9.33 -24.39 -8.81
N VAL A 382 -9.69 -23.40 -7.99
CA VAL A 382 -10.90 -23.42 -7.17
C VAL A 382 -11.70 -22.13 -7.38
N CYS A 383 -13.00 -22.28 -7.64
CA CYS A 383 -13.95 -21.17 -7.65
C CYS A 383 -14.78 -21.25 -6.37
N LEU A 384 -14.38 -20.49 -5.33
CA LEU A 384 -15.02 -20.51 -4.00
C LEU A 384 -16.51 -20.11 -4.02
N TYR A 385 -16.91 -19.31 -5.02
CA TYR A 385 -18.30 -18.93 -5.28
C TYR A 385 -18.84 -19.53 -6.60
N GLY A 386 -18.24 -20.62 -7.09
CA GLY A 386 -18.69 -21.38 -8.26
C GLY A 386 -18.34 -20.78 -9.63
N SER A 387 -18.20 -21.66 -10.62
CA SER A 387 -17.94 -21.30 -12.03
C SER A 387 -19.21 -21.37 -12.90
N GLY A 388 -19.30 -20.49 -13.91
CA GLY A 388 -20.40 -20.46 -14.90
C GLY A 388 -21.79 -20.47 -14.27
N GLU A 389 -22.68 -21.32 -14.80
CA GLU A 389 -24.06 -21.55 -14.29
C GLU A 389 -24.14 -21.98 -12.81
N CYS A 390 -23.05 -22.51 -12.27
CA CYS A 390 -22.96 -23.03 -10.89
C CYS A 390 -22.57 -21.94 -9.89
N ARG A 391 -22.27 -20.72 -10.36
CA ARG A 391 -21.94 -19.55 -9.56
C ARG A 391 -23.02 -19.25 -8.52
N GLY A 392 -22.59 -19.03 -7.28
CA GLY A 392 -23.45 -18.79 -6.11
C GLY A 392 -24.26 -19.99 -5.61
N LYS A 393 -24.10 -21.19 -6.21
CA LYS A 393 -24.81 -22.42 -5.82
C LYS A 393 -23.85 -23.50 -5.33
N PHE A 394 -22.70 -23.63 -5.97
CA PHE A 394 -21.66 -24.61 -5.66
C PHE A 394 -20.30 -23.94 -5.46
N LEU A 395 -19.42 -24.57 -4.70
CA LEU A 395 -17.97 -24.42 -4.86
C LEU A 395 -17.54 -25.37 -5.99
N SER A 396 -16.66 -24.89 -6.87
CA SER A 396 -16.11 -25.68 -7.98
C SER A 396 -14.63 -25.97 -7.75
N VAL A 397 -14.18 -27.20 -8.05
CA VAL A 397 -12.76 -27.58 -8.02
C VAL A 397 -12.35 -28.16 -9.37
N PHE A 398 -11.19 -27.74 -9.85
CA PHE A 398 -10.57 -28.16 -11.10
C PHE A 398 -9.07 -28.36 -10.90
N ILE A 399 -8.41 -28.93 -11.89
CA ILE A 399 -6.97 -29.08 -11.99
C ILE A 399 -6.52 -28.70 -13.40
N CYS A 400 -5.30 -28.18 -13.55
CA CYS A 400 -4.64 -28.07 -14.84
C CYS A 400 -3.28 -28.77 -14.83
N LEU A 401 -2.97 -29.41 -15.96
CA LEU A 401 -1.63 -29.91 -16.25
C LEU A 401 -0.74 -28.70 -16.59
N CYS A 402 0.43 -28.66 -15.97
CA CYS A 402 1.43 -27.62 -16.12
C CYS A 402 2.64 -28.19 -16.87
N ARG A 403 3.37 -27.36 -17.61
CA ARG A 403 4.62 -27.80 -18.25
C ARG A 403 5.66 -28.22 -17.21
N GLY A 404 6.08 -29.47 -17.26
CA GLY A 404 7.04 -30.10 -16.36
C GLY A 404 8.37 -30.42 -17.04
N GLU A 405 9.39 -30.66 -16.23
CA GLU A 405 10.73 -31.04 -16.69
C GLU A 405 10.76 -32.45 -17.32
N HIS A 406 9.85 -33.33 -16.86
CA HIS A 406 9.77 -34.74 -17.23
C HIS A 406 8.76 -35.03 -18.36
N ASP A 407 8.14 -34.00 -18.96
CA ASP A 407 7.05 -34.16 -19.95
C ASP A 407 7.45 -34.98 -21.20
N SER A 408 8.75 -35.15 -21.47
CA SER A 408 9.26 -36.01 -22.56
C SER A 408 9.32 -37.50 -22.21
N LEU A 409 9.18 -37.86 -20.94
CA LEU A 409 9.28 -39.23 -20.42
C LEU A 409 7.92 -39.79 -19.96
N LEU A 410 6.89 -38.95 -19.94
CA LEU A 410 5.55 -39.28 -19.46
C LEU A 410 4.63 -39.67 -20.64
N PRO A 411 3.69 -40.60 -20.45
CA PRO A 411 2.69 -40.90 -21.47
C PRO A 411 1.72 -39.72 -21.63
N TRP A 412 1.25 -39.51 -22.87
CA TRP A 412 0.30 -38.46 -23.21
C TRP A 412 -0.70 -38.97 -24.25
N PRO A 413 -1.96 -38.51 -24.25
CA PRO A 413 -2.59 -37.60 -23.28
C PRO A 413 -2.74 -38.20 -21.87
N PHE A 414 -2.95 -37.36 -20.86
CA PHE A 414 -3.10 -37.74 -19.47
C PHE A 414 -4.39 -38.56 -19.22
N THR A 415 -4.25 -39.76 -18.66
CA THR A 415 -5.34 -40.72 -18.43
C THR A 415 -5.63 -41.04 -16.97
N HIS A 416 -4.72 -40.73 -16.04
CA HIS A 416 -4.80 -41.23 -14.67
C HIS A 416 -5.99 -40.65 -13.90
N GLN A 417 -6.66 -41.51 -13.13
CA GLN A 417 -7.79 -41.13 -12.30
C GLN A 417 -7.33 -40.18 -11.16
N LEU A 418 -8.10 -39.12 -10.94
CA LEU A 418 -7.86 -38.11 -9.90
C LEU A 418 -9.07 -38.03 -8.96
N THR A 419 -8.83 -38.16 -7.66
CA THR A 419 -9.83 -37.93 -6.59
C THR A 419 -9.54 -36.61 -5.90
N PHE A 420 -10.51 -35.69 -5.93
CA PHE A 420 -10.52 -34.46 -5.13
C PHE A 420 -11.27 -34.74 -3.83
N THR A 421 -10.69 -34.36 -2.68
CA THR A 421 -11.31 -34.52 -1.35
C THR A 421 -11.33 -33.18 -0.64
N LEU A 422 -12.51 -32.68 -0.29
CA LEU A 422 -12.66 -31.61 0.70
C LEU A 422 -12.49 -32.22 2.09
N LEU A 423 -11.49 -31.75 2.83
CA LEU A 423 -11.20 -32.27 4.15
C LEU A 423 -12.05 -31.55 5.21
N ASP A 424 -12.78 -32.34 5.98
CA ASP A 424 -13.44 -31.92 7.21
C ASP A 424 -12.40 -31.83 8.33
N GLN A 425 -12.37 -30.70 9.04
CA GLN A 425 -11.36 -30.40 10.05
C GLN A 425 -11.78 -30.87 11.45
N HIS A 426 -13.01 -31.38 11.60
CA HIS A 426 -13.63 -31.72 12.87
C HIS A 426 -12.70 -32.38 13.89
N ALA A 427 -12.65 -31.86 15.13
CA ALA A 427 -11.65 -32.25 16.12
C ALA A 427 -11.63 -33.77 16.43
N ASN A 428 -12.80 -34.41 16.46
CA ASN A 428 -12.92 -35.87 16.49
C ASN A 428 -12.85 -36.45 15.07
N ILE A 429 -11.78 -37.21 14.80
CA ILE A 429 -11.51 -37.84 13.49
C ILE A 429 -12.66 -38.74 13.03
N SER A 430 -13.26 -39.52 13.93
CA SER A 430 -14.35 -40.46 13.60
C SER A 430 -15.67 -39.79 13.23
N GLN A 431 -15.77 -38.46 13.37
CA GLN A 431 -16.94 -37.66 13.01
C GLN A 431 -16.73 -36.81 11.74
N ARG A 432 -15.52 -36.84 11.16
CA ARG A 432 -15.18 -36.13 9.92
C ARG A 432 -15.92 -36.72 8.72
N LYS A 433 -16.57 -35.86 7.93
CA LYS A 433 -17.33 -36.22 6.72
C LYS A 433 -16.64 -35.65 5.49
N THR A 434 -15.54 -36.26 5.05
CA THR A 434 -14.86 -35.82 3.83
C THR A 434 -15.77 -35.91 2.60
N VAL A 435 -15.76 -34.90 1.73
CA VAL A 435 -16.55 -34.89 0.49
C VAL A 435 -15.62 -35.16 -0.69
N GLU A 436 -15.89 -36.23 -1.42
CA GLU A 436 -15.02 -36.71 -2.50
C GLU A 436 -15.69 -36.64 -3.88
N TYR A 437 -14.88 -36.36 -4.89
CA TYR A 437 -15.24 -36.45 -6.30
C TYR A 437 -14.08 -37.01 -7.10
N THR A 438 -14.34 -38.08 -7.83
CA THR A 438 -13.33 -38.78 -8.64
C THR A 438 -13.62 -38.60 -10.12
N ILE A 439 -12.61 -38.17 -10.88
CA ILE A 439 -12.64 -38.08 -12.33
C ILE A 439 -11.65 -39.09 -12.92
N LYS A 440 -12.09 -39.89 -13.89
CA LYS A 440 -11.18 -40.61 -14.79
C LYS A 440 -11.17 -39.88 -16.14
N PRO A 441 -10.05 -39.24 -16.53
CA PRO A 441 -9.92 -38.62 -17.84
C PRO A 441 -10.20 -39.63 -18.96
N ASN A 442 -10.89 -39.19 -20.01
CA ASN A 442 -11.21 -40.04 -21.16
C ASN A 442 -10.68 -39.37 -22.44
N PRO A 443 -9.48 -39.71 -22.93
CA PRO A 443 -8.82 -38.96 -23.99
C PRO A 443 -9.55 -39.07 -25.33
N THR A 444 -10.23 -37.98 -25.70
CA THR A 444 -10.81 -37.75 -27.02
C THR A 444 -10.12 -36.58 -27.71
N ALA A 445 -10.24 -36.46 -29.04
CA ALA A 445 -9.55 -35.42 -29.82
C ALA A 445 -9.83 -33.99 -29.29
N GLU A 446 -11.08 -33.72 -28.91
CA GLU A 446 -11.53 -32.45 -28.35
C GLU A 446 -10.93 -32.14 -26.95
N GLN A 447 -10.54 -33.17 -26.19
CA GLN A 447 -9.95 -33.00 -24.85
C GLN A 447 -8.45 -32.69 -24.88
N GLY A 448 -7.82 -32.57 -26.06
CA GLY A 448 -6.40 -32.25 -26.20
C GLY A 448 -5.97 -30.96 -25.49
N ILE A 449 -6.84 -29.95 -25.41
CA ILE A 449 -6.56 -28.68 -24.71
C ILE A 449 -6.52 -28.78 -23.18
N PHE A 450 -7.04 -29.89 -22.62
CA PHE A 450 -7.04 -30.19 -21.19
C PHE A 450 -5.99 -31.25 -20.85
N LEU A 451 -5.97 -32.36 -21.60
CA LEU A 451 -5.23 -33.59 -21.28
C LEU A 451 -3.96 -33.80 -22.13
N GLY A 452 -3.77 -33.04 -23.21
CA GLY A 452 -2.60 -33.14 -24.07
C GLY A 452 -1.31 -32.68 -23.36
N ARG A 453 -0.16 -32.96 -23.97
CA ARG A 453 1.13 -32.49 -23.47
C ARG A 453 1.19 -30.94 -23.48
N PRO A 454 1.51 -30.28 -22.36
CA PRO A 454 1.56 -28.82 -22.29
C PRO A 454 2.54 -28.19 -23.29
N SER A 455 2.02 -27.32 -24.16
CA SER A 455 2.81 -26.46 -25.06
C SER A 455 3.08 -25.08 -24.45
N SER A 456 2.12 -24.56 -23.67
CA SER A 456 2.19 -23.33 -22.87
C SER A 456 2.68 -23.61 -21.44
N GLU A 457 2.56 -22.64 -20.53
CA GLU A 457 2.78 -22.87 -19.09
C GLU A 457 1.79 -23.90 -18.50
N ARG A 458 0.50 -23.81 -18.90
CA ARG A 458 -0.63 -24.54 -18.34
C ARG A 458 -1.72 -24.83 -19.39
N ASN A 459 -2.25 -26.05 -19.35
CA ASN A 459 -3.44 -26.46 -20.08
C ASN A 459 -4.72 -25.82 -19.51
N ALA A 460 -5.84 -25.97 -20.24
CA ALA A 460 -7.16 -25.64 -19.71
C ALA A 460 -7.50 -26.52 -18.47
N CYS A 461 -8.28 -25.97 -17.54
CA CYS A 461 -8.64 -26.64 -16.29
C CYS A 461 -9.82 -27.62 -16.47
N PHE A 462 -9.73 -28.82 -15.90
CA PHE A 462 -10.79 -29.84 -15.90
C PHE A 462 -11.11 -30.33 -14.48
N GLY A 463 -12.33 -30.84 -14.24
CA GLY A 463 -12.78 -31.25 -12.89
C GLY A 463 -14.27 -31.04 -12.63
N ALA A 464 -14.64 -30.75 -11.37
CA ALA A 464 -16.00 -30.67 -10.88
C ALA A 464 -16.53 -29.22 -10.77
N PRO A 465 -17.38 -28.75 -11.71
CA PRO A 465 -18.08 -27.47 -11.56
C PRO A 465 -19.10 -27.48 -10.41
N ARG A 466 -19.59 -28.68 -10.01
CA ARG A 466 -20.62 -28.90 -8.98
C ARG A 466 -20.08 -29.76 -7.82
N PHE A 467 -18.90 -29.44 -7.30
CA PHE A 467 -18.19 -30.27 -6.30
C PHE A 467 -18.94 -30.37 -4.96
N ILE A 468 -19.33 -29.24 -4.39
CA ILE A 468 -20.16 -29.19 -3.17
C ILE A 468 -21.08 -27.98 -3.19
N LYS A 469 -22.32 -28.11 -2.69
CA LYS A 469 -23.25 -26.98 -2.54
C LYS A 469 -22.73 -26.00 -1.48
N LEU A 470 -22.85 -24.69 -1.70
CA LEU A 470 -22.31 -23.70 -0.75
C LEU A 470 -22.95 -23.79 0.64
N ASP A 471 -24.23 -24.13 0.75
CA ASP A 471 -24.88 -24.36 2.04
C ASP A 471 -24.45 -25.66 2.74
N ALA A 472 -23.98 -26.66 1.99
CA ALA A 472 -23.48 -27.91 2.57
C ALA A 472 -22.12 -27.73 3.27
N LEU A 473 -21.36 -26.66 2.96
CA LEU A 473 -20.16 -26.26 3.70
C LEU A 473 -20.43 -25.89 5.17
N LYS A 474 -21.70 -25.68 5.54
CA LYS A 474 -22.14 -25.41 6.92
C LYS A 474 -22.52 -26.68 7.70
N SER A 475 -22.44 -27.87 7.07
CA SER A 475 -22.92 -29.12 7.68
C SER A 475 -21.88 -29.89 8.51
N SER A 476 -20.62 -29.43 8.47
CA SER A 476 -19.49 -29.91 9.29
C SER A 476 -18.36 -28.87 9.28
N GLU A 477 -17.25 -29.11 9.97
CA GLU A 477 -16.13 -28.18 10.14
C GLU A 477 -15.18 -28.15 8.93
N TYR A 478 -15.73 -27.95 7.72
CA TYR A 478 -14.92 -27.80 6.49
C TYR A 478 -14.12 -26.49 6.46
N ILE A 479 -14.60 -25.46 7.17
CA ILE A 479 -13.97 -24.15 7.30
C ILE A 479 -13.74 -23.91 8.79
N ALA A 480 -12.47 -23.87 9.20
CA ALA A 480 -12.03 -23.60 10.57
C ALA A 480 -10.80 -22.67 10.54
N ASP A 481 -10.68 -21.79 11.54
CA ASP A 481 -9.63 -20.76 11.63
C ASP A 481 -9.44 -19.94 10.33
N ASP A 482 -10.57 -19.53 9.74
CA ASP A 482 -10.70 -18.89 8.40
C ASP A 482 -9.91 -19.61 7.27
N SER A 483 -9.85 -20.94 7.35
CA SER A 483 -9.12 -21.77 6.39
C SER A 483 -9.89 -23.02 5.97
N MET A 484 -9.61 -23.49 4.75
CA MET A 484 -10.19 -24.70 4.15
C MET A 484 -9.06 -25.57 3.60
N PHE A 485 -9.22 -26.90 3.62
CA PHE A 485 -8.24 -27.84 3.06
C PHE A 485 -8.85 -28.68 1.93
N ILE A 486 -8.22 -28.66 0.76
CA ILE A 486 -8.58 -29.51 -0.39
C ILE A 486 -7.40 -30.41 -0.74
N LYS A 487 -7.62 -31.71 -0.69
CA LYS A 487 -6.70 -32.74 -1.18
C LYS A 487 -7.01 -33.05 -2.64
N VAL A 488 -5.98 -33.42 -3.41
CA VAL A 488 -6.14 -34.19 -4.64
C VAL A 488 -5.18 -35.38 -4.61
N ALA A 489 -5.63 -36.53 -5.10
CA ALA A 489 -4.84 -37.77 -5.18
C ALA A 489 -4.97 -38.40 -6.58
N MET A 490 -3.87 -38.92 -7.11
CA MET A 490 -3.81 -39.66 -8.36
C MET A 490 -3.71 -41.17 -8.09
N SER A 491 -4.53 -41.96 -8.78
CA SER A 491 -4.33 -43.42 -8.84
C SER A 491 -3.01 -43.72 -9.55
N MET A 492 -2.23 -44.64 -8.97
CA MET A 492 -0.96 -45.12 -9.53
C MET A 492 -1.13 -46.49 -10.22
N ASP A 493 -2.34 -47.05 -10.22
CA ASP A 493 -2.63 -48.45 -10.57
C ASP A 493 -2.43 -48.75 -12.08
N GLU A 494 -2.33 -47.69 -12.90
CA GLU A 494 -2.14 -47.75 -14.36
C GLU A 494 -0.77 -47.18 -14.79
N MET A 495 0.18 -46.99 -13.86
CA MET A 495 1.55 -46.56 -14.19
C MET A 495 2.41 -47.74 -14.67
N PRO A 496 3.00 -47.69 -15.88
CA PRO A 496 4.07 -48.62 -16.25
C PRO A 496 5.29 -48.42 -15.34
N ALA A 497 6.00 -49.50 -15.03
CA ALA A 497 7.34 -49.39 -14.45
C ALA A 497 8.29 -48.79 -15.50
N ILE A 498 9.06 -47.78 -15.10
CA ILE A 498 10.08 -47.07 -15.90
C ILE A 498 11.46 -47.54 -15.45
#